data_AF-A0A8J6QYJ3-F1
#
_entry.id   AF-A0A8J6QYJ3-F1
#
_cell.length_a   1.000
_cell.length_b   1.000
_cell.length_c   1.000
_cell.angle_alpha   90.00
_cell.angle_beta   90.00
_cell.angle_gamma   90.00
#
_symmetry.space_group_name_H-M   'P 1'
#
loop_
_entity.id
_entity.type
_entity.pdbx_description
1 polymer ?
#
loop_
_entity_poly.entity_id
_entity_poly.type
_entity_poly.pdbx_seq_one_letter_code
_entity_poly.pdbx_strand_id
1 'polypeptide(L)'
;MEERFSATQRQEQSYRTELVKWGIDFEKAFKVARILARNIPNENLTSSEVELVEEVCKEWFEKRKQWEQFKRVTAEQSPSSQQPAWENYQTAVQRHEKDSPATSDSDEKEG
;
A
#
# COMPACT_ATOMS: atom_id res chain seq x y z
N MET A 1 18.30 -27.59 -19.15
CA MET A 1 17.09 -28.26 -18.61
C MET A 1 16.72 -27.71 -17.22
N GLU A 2 17.66 -27.13 -16.46
CA GLU A 2 17.44 -26.56 -15.12
C GLU A 2 16.65 -25.24 -15.06
N GLU A 3 16.70 -24.41 -16.11
CA GLU A 3 15.99 -23.11 -16.12
C GLU A 3 14.46 -23.22 -16.11
N ARG A 4 13.91 -24.28 -16.71
CA ARG A 4 12.45 -24.49 -16.76
C ARG A 4 11.87 -24.86 -15.38
N PHE A 5 12.58 -25.70 -14.64
CA PHE A 5 12.18 -26.08 -13.29
C PHE A 5 12.25 -24.91 -12.31
N SER A 6 13.26 -24.05 -12.45
CA SER A 6 13.37 -22.85 -11.61
C SER A 6 12.31 -21.79 -11.95
N ALA A 7 11.91 -21.67 -13.22
CA ALA A 7 10.83 -20.77 -13.64
C ALA A 7 9.46 -21.18 -13.06
N THR A 8 9.09 -22.46 -13.18
CA THR A 8 7.83 -22.99 -12.62
C THR A 8 7.77 -22.81 -11.10
N GLN A 9 8.88 -23.08 -10.39
CA GLN A 9 8.93 -22.91 -8.94
C GLN A 9 8.81 -21.43 -8.52
N ARG A 10 9.45 -20.51 -9.25
CA ARG A 10 9.30 -19.06 -9.01
C ARG A 10 7.88 -18.58 -9.25
N GLN A 11 7.23 -19.11 -10.27
CA GLN A 11 5.86 -18.76 -10.63
C GLN A 11 4.87 -19.29 -9.57
N GLU A 12 5.04 -20.54 -9.13
CA GLU A 12 4.29 -21.11 -8.00
C GLU A 12 4.45 -20.25 -6.75
N GLN A 13 5.68 -19.89 -6.38
CA GLN A 13 5.94 -19.06 -5.20
C GLN A 13 5.29 -17.67 -5.31
N SER A 14 5.30 -17.07 -6.51
CA SER A 14 4.64 -15.79 -6.78
C SER A 14 3.13 -15.88 -6.58
N TYR A 15 2.48 -16.89 -7.17
CA TYR A 15 1.03 -17.10 -7.01
C TYR A 15 0.66 -17.35 -5.55
N ARG A 16 1.40 -18.22 -4.87
CA ARG A 16 1.16 -18.52 -3.45
C ARG A 16 1.27 -17.27 -2.59
N THR A 17 2.31 -16.46 -2.80
CA THR A 17 2.56 -15.23 -2.04
C THR A 17 1.42 -14.24 -2.25
N GLU A 18 0.98 -14.06 -3.49
CA GLU A 18 -0.13 -13.15 -3.79
C GLU A 18 -1.44 -13.65 -3.15
N LEU A 19 -1.80 -14.92 -3.33
CA LEU A 19 -3.03 -15.46 -2.74
C LEU A 19 -3.05 -15.34 -1.21
N VAL A 20 -1.95 -15.70 -0.52
CA VAL A 20 -1.84 -15.61 0.94
C VAL A 20 -1.88 -14.16 1.42
N LYS A 21 -1.23 -13.22 0.72
CA LYS A 21 -1.26 -11.79 1.04
C LYS A 21 -2.69 -11.24 1.07
N TRP A 22 -3.58 -11.78 0.24
CA TRP A 22 -4.98 -11.40 0.20
C TRP A 22 -5.87 -12.23 1.14
N GLY A 23 -5.29 -13.06 2.01
CA GLY A 23 -6.02 -13.82 3.02
C GLY A 23 -6.78 -15.03 2.48
N ILE A 24 -6.31 -15.62 1.38
CA ILE A 24 -6.72 -16.97 0.97
C ILE A 24 -6.07 -17.98 1.90
N ASP A 25 -6.80 -19.04 2.26
CA ASP A 25 -6.28 -20.14 3.06
C ASP A 25 -4.96 -20.71 2.49
N PHE A 26 -4.01 -20.99 3.37
CA PHE A 26 -2.66 -21.37 2.98
C PHE A 26 -2.62 -22.69 2.19
N GLU A 27 -3.44 -23.67 2.55
CA GLU A 27 -3.50 -24.96 1.88
C GLU A 27 -4.15 -24.80 0.49
N LYS A 28 -5.24 -24.05 0.40
CA LYS A 28 -5.88 -23.71 -0.89
C LYS A 28 -4.93 -22.93 -1.80
N ALA A 29 -4.26 -21.91 -1.26
CA ALA A 29 -3.30 -21.09 -2.00
C ALA A 29 -2.14 -21.92 -2.56
N PHE A 30 -1.61 -22.87 -1.78
CA PHE A 30 -0.55 -23.77 -2.24
C PHE A 30 -1.03 -24.68 -3.38
N LYS A 31 -2.20 -25.31 -3.24
CA LYS A 31 -2.76 -26.18 -4.28
C LYS A 31 -3.01 -25.43 -5.59
N VAL A 32 -3.66 -24.27 -5.51
CA VAL A 32 -3.95 -23.44 -6.69
C VAL A 32 -2.69 -22.90 -7.34
N ALA A 33 -1.70 -22.45 -6.55
CA ALA A 33 -0.42 -21.98 -7.08
C ALA A 33 0.29 -23.06 -7.91
N ARG A 34 0.27 -24.32 -7.44
CA ARG A 34 0.83 -25.46 -8.18
C ARG A 34 0.07 -25.72 -9.49
N ILE A 35 -1.26 -25.64 -9.47
CA ILE A 35 -2.08 -25.84 -10.66
C ILE A 35 -1.79 -24.75 -11.70
N LEU A 36 -1.78 -23.48 -11.28
CA LEU A 36 -1.52 -22.34 -12.16
C LEU A 36 -0.08 -22.35 -12.72
N ALA A 37 0.91 -22.74 -11.91
CA ALA A 37 2.31 -22.80 -12.34
C ALA A 37 2.59 -23.89 -13.38
N ARG A 38 1.73 -24.92 -13.48
CA ARG A 38 1.83 -25.94 -14.55
C ARG A 38 1.53 -25.37 -15.94
N ASN A 39 0.85 -24.22 -16.02
CA ASN A 39 0.48 -23.54 -17.27
C ASN A 39 -0.15 -24.47 -18.30
N ILE A 40 -1.03 -25.36 -17.84
CA ILE A 40 -1.79 -26.27 -18.70
C ILE A 40 -3.17 -25.68 -19.00
N PRO A 41 -3.72 -25.92 -20.21
CA PRO A 41 -5.08 -25.50 -20.55
C PRO A 41 -6.10 -26.08 -19.57
N ASN A 42 -7.19 -25.33 -19.33
CA ASN A 42 -8.29 -25.76 -18.46
C ASN A 42 -8.92 -27.08 -18.92
N GLU A 43 -8.91 -27.36 -20.23
CA GLU A 43 -9.38 -28.62 -20.83
C GLU A 43 -8.60 -29.85 -20.34
N ASN A 44 -7.36 -29.65 -19.86
CA ASN A 44 -6.50 -30.70 -19.33
C ASN A 44 -6.49 -30.75 -17.80
N LEU A 45 -7.28 -29.91 -17.14
CA LEU A 45 -7.49 -29.96 -15.69
C LEU A 45 -8.67 -30.87 -15.37
N THR A 46 -8.60 -31.52 -14.22
CA THR A 46 -9.77 -32.21 -13.66
C THR A 46 -10.85 -31.21 -13.28
N SER A 47 -12.13 -31.61 -13.31
CA SER A 47 -13.24 -30.73 -12.89
C SER A 47 -13.02 -30.16 -11.48
N SER A 48 -12.50 -30.98 -10.55
CA SER A 48 -12.14 -30.53 -9.21
C SER A 48 -11.01 -29.49 -9.16
N GLU A 49 -10.01 -29.60 -10.04
CA GLU A 49 -8.95 -28.60 -10.13
C GLU A 49 -9.50 -27.28 -10.71
N VAL A 50 -10.38 -27.35 -11.72
CA VAL A 50 -11.03 -26.17 -12.30
C VAL A 50 -11.87 -25.46 -11.24
N GLU A 51 -12.77 -26.19 -10.56
CA GLU A 51 -13.62 -25.63 -9.50
C GLU A 51 -12.81 -24.97 -8.39
N LEU A 52 -11.74 -25.63 -7.92
CA LEU A 52 -10.87 -25.08 -6.89
C LEU A 52 -10.16 -23.79 -7.36
N VAL A 53 -9.65 -23.77 -8.60
CA VAL A 53 -8.99 -22.59 -9.16
C VAL A 53 -9.99 -21.45 -9.33
N GLU A 54 -11.20 -21.72 -9.83
CA GLU A 54 -12.25 -20.72 -10.01
C GLU A 54 -12.69 -20.11 -8.68
N GLU A 55 -12.96 -20.95 -7.67
CA GLU A 55 -13.34 -20.51 -6.32
C GLU A 55 -12.30 -19.54 -5.75
N VAL A 56 -11.03 -19.96 -5.75
CA VAL A 56 -9.94 -19.19 -5.16
C VAL A 56 -9.65 -17.91 -5.95
N CYS A 57 -9.67 -17.97 -7.28
CA CYS A 57 -9.44 -16.79 -8.12
C CYS A 57 -10.57 -15.77 -7.96
N LYS A 58 -11.81 -16.23 -7.82
CA LYS A 58 -12.97 -15.36 -7.55
C LYS A 58 -12.84 -14.69 -6.19
N GLU A 59 -12.56 -15.46 -5.14
CA GLU A 59 -12.36 -14.91 -3.79
C GLU A 59 -11.22 -13.87 -3.79
N TRP A 60 -10.09 -14.18 -4.42
CA TRP A 60 -8.97 -13.25 -4.54
C TRP A 60 -9.35 -11.96 -5.28
N PHE A 61 -10.08 -12.07 -6.40
CA PHE A 61 -10.52 -10.92 -7.17
C PHE A 61 -11.46 -10.01 -6.38
N GLU A 62 -12.41 -10.58 -5.64
CA GLU A 62 -13.35 -9.83 -4.80
C GLU A 62 -12.63 -9.06 -3.69
N LYS A 63 -11.70 -9.72 -2.96
CA LYS A 63 -10.91 -9.05 -1.91
C LYS A 63 -10.04 -7.92 -2.47
N ARG A 64 -9.41 -8.15 -3.64
CA ARG A 64 -8.58 -7.13 -4.29
C ARG A 64 -9.40 -5.90 -4.68
N LYS A 65 -10.58 -6.13 -5.26
CA LYS A 65 -11.52 -5.07 -5.64
C LYS A 65 -11.99 -4.27 -4.43
N GLN A 66 -12.35 -4.94 -3.33
CA GLN A 66 -12.75 -4.27 -2.08
C GLN A 66 -11.63 -3.38 -1.54
N TRP A 67 -10.39 -3.85 -1.56
CA TRP A 67 -9.25 -3.05 -1.13
C TRP A 67 -8.98 -1.85 -2.02
N GLU A 68 -9.11 -2.00 -3.34
CA GLU A 68 -8.99 -0.86 -4.26
C GLU A 68 -10.06 0.21 -4.00
N GLN A 69 -11.29 -0.21 -3.70
CA GLN A 69 -12.38 0.69 -3.32
C GLN A 69 -12.08 1.38 -2.00
N PHE A 70 -11.65 0.63 -0.97
CA PHE A 70 -11.25 1.18 0.31
C PHE A 70 -10.14 2.22 0.15
N LYS A 71 -9.10 1.89 -0.63
CA LYS A 71 -7.98 2.80 -0.92
C LYS A 71 -8.47 4.11 -1.54
N ARG A 72 -9.41 4.07 -2.50
CA ARG A 72 -9.99 5.28 -3.10
C ARG A 72 -10.71 6.13 -2.07
N VAL A 73 -11.58 5.53 -1.25
CA VAL A 73 -12.32 6.24 -0.20
C VAL A 73 -11.37 6.89 0.81
N THR A 74 -10.32 6.18 1.23
CA THR A 74 -9.34 6.73 2.18
C THR A 74 -8.42 7.79 1.58
N ALA A 75 -8.16 7.74 0.26
CA ALA A 75 -7.38 8.76 -0.43
C ALA A 75 -8.17 10.08 -0.54
N GLU A 76 -9.48 10.03 -0.73
CA GLU A 76 -10.37 11.20 -0.77
C GLU A 76 -10.58 11.83 0.61
N GLN A 77 -10.43 11.04 1.68
CA GLN A 77 -10.51 11.52 3.06
C GLN A 77 -9.15 11.89 3.67
N SER A 78 -8.06 11.81 2.91
CA SER A 78 -6.75 12.23 3.40
C SER A 78 -6.74 13.75 3.59
N PRO A 79 -6.50 14.28 4.81
CA PRO A 79 -6.39 15.71 5.07
C PRO A 79 -5.04 16.23 4.54
N SER A 80 -4.81 16.10 3.24
CA SER A 80 -3.69 16.73 2.53
C SER A 80 -3.91 18.24 2.30
N SER A 81 -5.04 18.79 2.77
CA SER A 81 -5.37 20.21 2.65
C SER A 81 -5.29 20.98 3.96
N GLN A 82 -4.88 20.33 5.07
CA GLN A 82 -4.58 21.02 6.31
C GLN A 82 -3.07 21.00 6.51
N GLN A 83 -2.44 22.16 6.27
CA GLN A 83 -1.03 22.38 6.58
C GLN A 83 -0.75 21.91 8.01
N PRO A 84 0.33 21.14 8.23
CA PRO A 84 0.64 20.62 9.54
C PRO A 84 0.91 21.78 10.50
N ALA A 85 0.37 21.70 11.71
CA ALA A 85 0.39 22.79 12.70
C ALA A 85 1.79 23.34 13.05
N TRP A 86 2.87 22.63 12.69
CA TRP A 86 4.25 23.10 12.87
C TRP A 86 4.65 24.23 11.89
N GLU A 87 4.02 24.37 10.73
CA GLU A 87 4.29 25.51 9.82
C GLU A 87 3.81 26.86 10.41
N ASN A 88 2.79 26.83 11.27
CA ASN A 88 2.34 28.01 12.02
C ASN A 88 3.33 28.47 13.09
N TYR A 89 4.17 27.57 13.62
CA TYR A 89 5.19 27.93 14.60
C TYR A 89 6.30 28.80 13.98
N GLN A 90 6.73 28.49 12.75
CA GLN A 90 7.74 29.31 12.05
C GLN A 90 7.23 30.73 11.78
N THR A 91 5.95 30.87 11.46
CA THR A 91 5.31 32.17 11.26
C THR A 91 5.12 32.95 12.57
N ALA A 92 4.85 32.26 13.69
CA ALA A 92 4.70 32.89 15.00
C ALA A 92 6.04 33.42 15.56
N VAL A 93 7.14 32.69 15.34
CA VAL A 93 8.48 33.12 15.76
C VAL A 93 8.93 34.37 15.00
N GLN A 94 8.68 34.46 13.68
CA GLN A 94 9.06 35.64 12.89
C GLN A 94 8.29 36.94 13.25
N ARG A 95 7.10 36.85 13.85
CA ARG A 95 6.38 38.03 14.34
C ARG A 95 6.97 38.59 15.63
N HIS A 96 7.51 37.72 16.49
CA HIS A 96 8.06 38.13 17.77
C HIS A 96 9.45 38.80 17.66
N GLU A 97 10.19 38.58 16.58
CA GLU A 97 11.45 39.28 16.29
C GLU A 97 11.25 40.69 15.70
N LYS A 98 10.09 40.99 15.11
CA LYS A 98 9.85 42.29 14.45
C LYS A 98 9.31 43.39 15.36
N ASP A 99 8.84 43.03 16.56
CA ASP A 99 8.29 43.96 17.55
C ASP A 99 9.25 44.21 18.73
N SER A 100 10.54 43.88 18.63
CA SER A 100 11.53 44.35 19.61
C SER A 100 11.74 45.85 19.43
N PRO A 101 11.34 46.71 20.39
CA PRO A 101 11.56 48.14 20.29
C PRO A 101 13.06 48.40 20.42
N ALA A 102 13.64 49.05 19.40
CA ALA A 102 14.92 49.70 19.54
C ALA A 102 14.78 50.72 20.69
N THR A 103 15.40 50.41 21.84
CA THR A 103 15.54 51.36 22.94
C THR A 103 16.30 52.55 22.38
N SER A 104 15.56 53.65 22.18
CA SER A 104 16.13 54.96 21.89
C SER A 104 16.98 55.36 23.09
N ASP A 105 18.29 55.35 22.91
CA ASP A 105 19.23 55.99 23.81
C ASP A 105 19.11 57.50 23.54
N SER A 106 18.22 58.15 24.28
CA SER A 106 18.20 59.60 24.44
C SER A 106 18.59 59.85 25.88
N ASP A 107 19.84 60.25 26.10
CA ASP A 107 20.22 60.89 27.35
C ASP A 107 20.64 62.33 27.07
N GLU A 108 19.92 63.20 27.77
CA GLU A 108 19.86 64.63 27.63
C GLU A 108 21.13 65.30 28.20
N LYS A 109 21.45 66.45 27.61
CA LYS A 109 22.18 67.51 28.31
C LYS A 109 21.35 68.00 29.49
N GLU A 110 21.96 68.15 30.66
CA GLU A 110 21.93 69.42 31.43
C GLU A 110 22.85 69.35 32.66
N GLY A 111 23.59 70.43 32.92
CA GLY A 111 24.40 70.64 34.14
C GLY A 111 25.74 71.30 33.89
#